data_AF-W7U2Y2-F1
#
_entry.id   AF-W7U2Y2-F1
#
_cell.length_a   1.000
_cell.length_b   1.000
_cell.length_c   1.000
_cell.angle_alpha   90.00
_cell.angle_beta   90.00
_cell.angle_gamma   90.00
#
_symmetry.space_group_name_H-M   'P 1'
#
loop_
_entity.id
_entity.type
_entity.pdbx_description
1 polymer ?
#
loop_
_entity_poly.entity_id
_entity_poly.type
_entity_poly.pdbx_seq_one_letter_code
_entity_poly.pdbx_strand_id
1 'polypeptide(L)'
;MKAFSFLMVFLSVALAQAFLAPATFQVPRAMDALSPSPVAPARKSLMVMRERKCELLGKRANRQCRSVSFSHIRNKKTQGVNLHEKRVWWAEGSKFVRLRLSTKGWRTVKKYGLNKAFAKFEVDLHQFQAQH
;
A
#
# COMPACT_ATOMS: atom_id res chain seq x y z
N MET A 1 -80.37 -4.70 -2.14
CA MET A 1 -80.00 -5.25 -0.81
C MET A 1 -78.54 -5.65 -0.90
N LYS A 2 -77.63 -4.72 -0.60
CA LYS A 2 -77.03 -4.46 0.73
C LYS A 2 -75.76 -5.29 0.93
N ALA A 3 -74.65 -4.85 0.33
CA ALA A 3 -73.29 -5.18 0.79
C ALA A 3 -72.24 -4.13 0.37
N PHE A 4 -72.65 -2.89 0.06
CA PHE A 4 -71.74 -1.76 -0.24
C PHE A 4 -71.58 -0.81 0.96
N SER A 5 -71.82 -1.32 2.17
CA SER A 5 -71.90 -0.53 3.41
C SER A 5 -71.15 -1.23 4.55
N PHE A 6 -69.94 -1.72 4.27
CA PHE A 6 -68.98 -2.16 5.29
C PHE A 6 -67.61 -1.48 5.13
N LEU A 7 -67.37 -0.79 4.01
CA LEU A 7 -66.11 -0.09 3.72
C LEU A 7 -66.06 1.36 4.25
N MET A 8 -67.13 1.85 4.88
CA MET A 8 -67.28 3.27 5.31
C MET A 8 -67.62 3.44 6.80
N VAL A 9 -67.46 2.40 7.62
CA VAL A 9 -67.67 2.47 9.09
C VAL A 9 -66.37 2.31 9.88
N PHE A 10 -65.28 1.86 9.24
CA PHE A 10 -63.95 1.84 9.88
C PHE A 10 -63.16 3.15 9.75
N LEU A 11 -63.69 4.14 8.99
CA LEU A 11 -63.07 5.44 8.78
C LEU A 11 -63.43 6.50 9.85
N SER A 12 -64.26 6.17 10.86
CA SER A 12 -64.82 7.18 11.79
C SER A 12 -64.65 6.93 13.29
N VAL A 13 -63.97 5.86 13.76
CA VAL A 13 -63.87 5.57 15.21
C VAL A 13 -62.46 5.75 15.82
N ALA A 14 -61.43 6.08 15.03
CA ALA A 14 -60.08 6.28 15.58
C ALA A 14 -59.67 7.76 15.72
N LEU A 15 -60.61 8.71 15.62
CA LEU A 15 -60.41 10.11 15.97
C LEU A 15 -60.82 10.38 17.42
N ALA A 16 -60.35 9.59 18.39
CA ALA A 16 -60.50 9.89 19.80
C ALA A 16 -59.56 9.00 20.63
N GLN A 17 -58.36 9.50 20.91
CA GLN A 17 -57.77 9.56 22.25
C GLN A 17 -56.28 9.86 22.12
N ALA A 18 -55.99 11.15 22.09
CA ALA A 18 -54.75 11.67 22.65
C ALA A 18 -54.81 11.55 24.19
N PHE A 19 -53.64 11.65 24.82
CA PHE A 19 -53.36 11.65 26.28
C PHE A 19 -53.18 10.27 26.93
N LEU A 20 -51.94 9.82 27.07
CA LEU A 20 -51.10 10.15 28.24
C LEU A 20 -49.69 9.56 28.05
N ALA A 21 -48.67 10.43 27.97
CA ALA A 21 -47.29 10.01 28.08
C ALA A 21 -46.92 9.81 29.56
N PRO A 22 -46.19 8.74 29.88
CA PRO A 22 -45.00 8.93 30.69
C PRO A 22 -43.76 8.41 29.97
N ALA A 23 -42.71 9.23 30.07
CA ALA A 23 -41.39 8.99 29.53
C ALA A 23 -40.78 7.70 30.06
N THR A 24 -40.78 6.64 29.24
CA THR A 24 -39.78 5.58 29.35
C THR A 24 -38.67 5.88 28.37
N PHE A 25 -37.58 6.39 28.92
CA PHE A 25 -36.25 6.46 28.33
C PHE A 25 -35.87 5.08 27.78
N GLN A 26 -36.17 4.82 26.52
CA GLN A 26 -35.61 3.71 25.76
C GLN A 26 -34.59 4.30 24.80
N VAL A 27 -33.31 4.05 25.12
CA VAL A 27 -32.20 4.26 24.20
C VAL A 27 -32.50 3.46 22.93
N PRO A 28 -32.58 4.08 21.75
CA PRO A 28 -32.61 3.32 20.52
C PRO A 28 -31.28 2.58 20.43
N ARG A 29 -31.34 1.25 20.57
CA ARG A 29 -30.28 0.36 20.09
C ARG A 29 -30.35 0.42 18.57
N ALA A 30 -29.88 1.53 18.01
CA ALA A 30 -29.37 1.56 16.66
C ALA A 30 -28.29 0.49 16.63
N MET A 31 -28.66 -0.71 16.21
CA MET A 31 -27.76 -1.64 15.56
C MET A 31 -27.45 -1.01 14.20
N ASP A 32 -26.82 0.17 14.26
CA ASP A 32 -26.09 0.73 13.15
C ASP A 32 -25.16 -0.37 12.69
N ALA A 33 -25.30 -0.69 11.42
CA ALA A 33 -24.41 -1.55 10.71
C ALA A 33 -22.98 -1.20 11.12
N LEU A 34 -22.34 -2.09 11.89
CA LEU A 34 -20.94 -2.36 11.68
C LEU A 34 -20.86 -2.96 10.28
N SER A 35 -20.93 -2.08 9.28
CA SER A 35 -20.13 -2.24 8.10
C SER A 35 -18.70 -2.51 8.62
N PRO A 36 -18.09 -3.66 8.30
CA PRO A 36 -16.65 -3.70 8.34
C PRO A 36 -16.23 -2.73 7.23
N SER A 37 -16.02 -1.47 7.59
CA SER A 37 -15.20 -0.56 6.81
C SER A 37 -13.99 -1.40 6.40
N PRO A 38 -13.71 -1.60 5.10
CA PRO A 38 -12.59 -2.43 4.70
C PRO A 38 -11.38 -1.76 5.33
N VAL A 39 -10.88 -2.40 6.39
CA VAL A 39 -9.68 -2.01 7.09
C VAL A 39 -8.62 -1.91 6.01
N ALA A 40 -8.40 -0.69 5.54
CA ALA A 40 -7.32 -0.35 4.64
C ALA A 40 -6.11 -1.08 5.22
N PRO A 41 -5.42 -1.91 4.44
CA PRO A 41 -4.40 -2.80 4.98
C PRO A 41 -3.50 -1.94 5.84
N ALA A 42 -3.50 -2.21 7.15
CA ALA A 42 -2.80 -1.43 8.15
C ALA A 42 -1.41 -1.15 7.57
N ARG A 43 -1.20 0.10 7.14
CA ARG A 43 -0.05 0.46 6.31
C ARG A 43 1.12 0.32 7.25
N LYS A 44 1.74 -0.85 7.25
CA LYS A 44 2.80 -1.22 8.18
C LYS A 44 3.85 -0.12 8.10
N SER A 45 3.82 0.82 9.04
CA SER A 45 4.93 1.72 9.34
C SER A 45 5.95 0.90 10.12
N LEU A 46 6.32 -0.26 9.58
CA LEU A 46 7.56 -0.90 9.94
C LEU A 46 8.61 0.01 9.33
N MET A 47 9.43 0.64 10.16
CA MET A 47 10.71 1.19 9.72
C MET A 47 11.57 0.01 9.20
N VAL A 48 11.20 -0.57 8.06
CA VAL A 48 11.99 -1.56 7.35
C VAL A 48 13.13 -0.78 6.74
N MET A 49 14.26 -0.74 7.43
CA MET A 49 15.48 -0.23 6.84
C MET A 49 15.78 -1.03 5.56
N ARG A 50 15.64 -0.34 4.43
CA ARG A 50 15.78 -0.94 3.10
C ARG A 50 17.22 -1.39 2.88
N GLU A 51 17.47 -2.70 2.86
CA GLU A 51 18.80 -3.33 2.66
C GLU A 51 19.59 -2.62 1.54
N ARG A 52 20.86 -2.25 1.79
CA ARG A 52 21.78 -1.66 0.78
C ARG A 52 22.14 -2.68 -0.32
N LYS A 53 21.16 -3.03 -1.15
CA LYS A 53 21.28 -3.85 -2.36
C LYS A 53 20.91 -3.04 -3.60
N CYS A 54 21.50 -3.40 -4.73
CA CYS A 54 21.03 -2.95 -6.03
C CYS A 54 19.71 -3.64 -6.35
N GLU A 55 18.68 -2.88 -6.73
CA GLU A 55 17.36 -3.44 -7.03
C GLU A 55 17.36 -4.31 -8.29
N LEU A 56 18.02 -3.86 -9.36
CA LEU A 56 18.07 -4.59 -10.64
C LEU A 56 18.97 -5.85 -10.59
N LEU A 57 20.14 -5.77 -9.94
CA LEU A 57 21.17 -6.82 -10.03
C LEU A 57 21.32 -7.64 -8.74
N GLY A 58 20.62 -7.29 -7.67
CA GLY A 58 20.78 -7.94 -6.36
C GLY A 58 22.15 -7.77 -5.70
N LYS A 59 23.05 -6.95 -6.25
CA LYS A 59 24.42 -6.78 -5.73
C LYS A 59 24.39 -6.29 -4.28
N ARG A 60 25.13 -6.97 -3.42
CA ARG A 60 25.27 -6.72 -1.98
C ARG A 60 26.69 -6.32 -1.61
N ALA A 61 26.84 -5.75 -0.42
CA ALA A 61 28.14 -5.40 0.13
C ALA A 61 28.99 -6.67 0.37
N ASN A 62 30.28 -6.60 0.00
CA ASN A 62 31.23 -7.66 0.30
C ASN A 62 31.68 -7.51 1.76
N ARG A 63 31.13 -8.35 2.64
CA ARG A 63 31.46 -8.40 4.07
C ARG A 63 32.71 -9.22 4.36
N GLN A 64 33.22 -10.00 3.41
CA GLN A 64 34.37 -10.87 3.64
C GLN A 64 35.73 -10.17 3.45
N CYS A 65 35.73 -8.97 2.87
CA CYS A 65 36.93 -8.19 2.61
C CYS A 65 37.74 -7.86 3.87
N ARG A 66 39.06 -7.70 3.68
CA ARG A 66 40.00 -7.28 4.71
C ARG A 66 40.84 -6.10 4.21
N SER A 67 41.19 -5.19 5.12
CA SER A 67 42.30 -4.26 4.92
C SER A 67 43.59 -4.94 5.35
N VAL A 68 44.64 -4.85 4.55
CA VAL A 68 45.95 -5.44 4.84
C VAL A 68 46.92 -4.29 5.10
N SER A 69 47.55 -4.26 6.28
CA SER A 69 48.61 -3.30 6.57
C SER A 69 49.93 -3.72 5.91
N PHE A 70 50.91 -2.83 5.90
CA PHE A 70 52.29 -3.14 5.49
C PHE A 70 52.89 -4.32 6.27
N SER A 71 52.59 -4.41 7.58
CA SER A 71 52.96 -5.53 8.46
C SER A 71 52.08 -6.78 8.32
N HIS A 72 51.27 -6.89 7.26
CA HIS A 72 50.37 -8.03 7.01
C HIS A 72 49.24 -8.24 8.03
N ILE A 73 48.95 -7.25 8.88
CA ILE A 73 47.83 -7.31 9.81
C ILE A 73 46.52 -7.18 9.02
N ARG A 74 45.58 -8.10 9.26
CA ARG A 74 44.36 -8.27 8.49
C ARG A 74 43.14 -7.79 9.28
N ASN A 75 42.69 -6.56 9.02
CA ASN A 75 41.51 -5.99 9.68
C ASN A 75 40.25 -6.21 8.83
N LYS A 76 39.15 -6.65 9.44
CA LYS A 76 37.89 -6.88 8.70
C LYS A 76 37.29 -5.55 8.24
N LYS A 77 36.87 -5.47 6.96
CA LYS A 77 36.15 -4.30 6.44
C LYS A 77 35.03 -4.72 5.50
N THR A 78 33.94 -3.96 5.50
CA THR A 78 32.84 -4.17 4.56
C THR A 78 32.98 -3.24 3.37
N GLN A 79 33.06 -3.78 2.15
CA GLN A 79 33.03 -2.98 0.93
C GLN A 79 31.59 -2.80 0.47
N GLY A 80 31.10 -1.56 0.53
CA GLY A 80 29.77 -1.19 0.06
C GLY A 80 29.63 -1.24 -1.46
N VAL A 81 28.40 -1.41 -1.94
CA VAL A 81 28.07 -1.25 -3.36
C VAL A 81 27.95 0.23 -3.68
N ASN A 82 28.48 0.67 -4.82
CA ASN A 82 28.31 2.04 -5.31
C ASN A 82 26.88 2.25 -5.83
N LEU A 83 25.95 2.53 -4.90
CA LEU A 83 24.52 2.71 -5.15
C LEU A 83 24.21 4.20 -5.37
N HIS A 84 23.42 4.48 -6.40
CA HIS A 84 22.89 5.80 -6.68
C HIS A 84 21.38 5.71 -6.85
N GLU A 85 20.68 6.67 -6.23
CA GLU A 85 19.26 6.89 -6.46
C GLU A 85 19.10 7.87 -7.61
N LYS A 86 18.38 7.47 -8.66
CA LYS A 86 17.98 8.39 -9.72
C LYS A 86 16.54 8.11 -10.16
N ARG A 87 15.94 9.14 -10.73
CA ARG A 87 14.62 9.10 -11.33
C ARG A 87 14.73 8.75 -12.81
N VAL A 88 13.92 7.81 -13.28
CA VAL A 88 13.85 7.40 -14.69
C VAL A 88 12.41 7.47 -15.18
N TRP A 89 12.22 7.93 -16.41
CA TRP A 89 10.94 7.85 -17.08
C TRP A 89 10.65 6.41 -17.52
N TRP A 90 9.48 5.89 -17.16
CA TRP A 90 9.01 4.59 -17.64
C TRP A 90 7.79 4.78 -18.53
N ALA A 91 7.95 4.43 -19.81
CA ALA A 91 6.96 4.70 -20.85
C ALA A 91 5.67 3.90 -20.69
N GLU A 92 5.75 2.62 -20.31
CA GLU A 92 4.56 1.75 -20.22
C GLU A 92 3.67 2.12 -19.03
N GLY A 93 4.26 2.58 -17.93
CA GLY A 93 3.51 3.03 -16.75
C GLY A 93 3.25 4.53 -16.73
N SER A 94 3.63 5.29 -17.77
CA SER A 94 3.49 6.75 -17.88
C SER A 94 3.89 7.51 -16.61
N LYS A 95 4.97 7.08 -15.95
CA LYS A 95 5.38 7.63 -14.66
C LYS A 95 6.90 7.68 -14.51
N PHE A 96 7.34 8.57 -13.63
CA PHE A 96 8.70 8.58 -13.14
C PHE A 96 8.88 7.58 -11.99
N VAL A 97 9.91 6.74 -12.10
CA VAL A 97 10.26 5.71 -11.12
C VAL A 97 11.57 6.08 -10.43
N ARG A 98 11.61 6.04 -9.09
CA ARG A 98 12.89 6.08 -8.34
C ARG A 98 13.50 4.70 -8.30
N LEU A 99 14.72 4.59 -8.80
CA LEU A 99 15.49 3.36 -8.72
C LEU A 99 16.79 3.59 -7.95
N ARG A 100 17.10 2.69 -7.02
CA ARG A 100 18.39 2.62 -6.33
C ARG A 100 19.24 1.53 -6.98
N LEU A 101 20.05 1.95 -7.94
CA LEU A 101 20.87 1.05 -8.75
C LEU A 101 22.35 1.28 -8.51
N SER A 102 23.12 0.21 -8.67
CA SER A 102 24.57 0.33 -8.77
C SER A 102 24.99 1.01 -10.07
N THR A 103 26.21 1.54 -10.14
CA THR A 103 26.77 2.06 -11.41
C THR A 103 26.76 1.02 -12.53
N LYS A 104 26.97 -0.27 -12.20
CA LYS A 104 26.84 -1.37 -13.18
C LYS A 104 25.37 -1.58 -13.58
N GLY A 105 24.42 -1.44 -12.66
CA GLY A 105 22.99 -1.45 -12.98
C GLY A 105 22.62 -0.36 -13.98
N TRP A 106 23.11 0.86 -13.76
CA TRP A 106 22.93 1.96 -14.71
C TRP A 106 23.53 1.69 -16.09
N ARG A 107 24.71 1.06 -16.17
CA ARG A 107 25.29 0.66 -17.46
C ARG A 107 24.42 -0.39 -18.17
N THR A 108 23.83 -1.32 -17.43
CA THR A 108 22.91 -2.32 -17.99
C THR A 108 21.63 -1.67 -18.52
N VAL A 109 21.02 -0.75 -17.76
CA VAL A 109 19.84 0.00 -18.20
C VAL A 109 20.13 0.82 -19.45
N LYS A 110 21.30 1.49 -19.51
CA LYS A 110 21.73 2.23 -20.71
C LYS A 110 21.95 1.33 -21.93
N LYS A 111 22.43 0.09 -21.72
CA LYS A 111 22.73 -0.84 -22.81
C LYS A 111 21.48 -1.49 -23.41
N TYR A 112 20.56 -1.95 -22.56
CA TYR A 112 19.41 -2.74 -23.00
C TYR A 112 18.10 -1.94 -23.07
N GLY A 113 18.04 -0.78 -22.43
CA GLY A 113 16.79 -0.09 -22.13
C GLY A 113 16.17 -0.62 -20.82
N LEU A 114 15.21 0.13 -20.29
CA LEU A 114 14.64 -0.13 -18.96
C LEU A 114 13.84 -1.46 -18.96
N ASN A 115 12.84 -1.62 -19.81
CA ASN A 115 11.96 -2.80 -19.80
C ASN A 115 12.73 -4.10 -20.08
N LYS A 116 13.63 -4.11 -21.08
CA LYS A 116 14.46 -5.28 -21.41
C LYS A 116 15.42 -5.65 -20.28
N ALA A 117 16.00 -4.65 -19.61
CA ALA A 117 16.90 -4.92 -18.49
C ALA A 117 16.14 -5.55 -17.31
N PHE A 118 14.96 -5.04 -16.97
CA PHE A 118 14.17 -5.56 -15.84
C PHE A 118 13.57 -6.94 -16.14
N ALA A 119 13.11 -7.18 -17.37
CA ALA A 119 12.67 -8.51 -17.82
C ALA A 119 13.78 -9.57 -17.69
N LYS A 120 15.03 -9.20 -17.99
CA LYS A 120 16.18 -10.12 -17.90
C LYS A 120 16.50 -10.57 -16.47
N PHE A 121 16.21 -9.76 -15.46
CA PHE A 121 16.47 -10.07 -14.06
C PHE A 121 15.20 -10.43 -13.29
N GLU A 122 14.07 -10.59 -13.99
CA GLU A 122 12.76 -10.95 -13.41
C GLU A 122 12.36 -10.01 -12.26
N VAL A 123 12.62 -8.71 -12.44
CA VAL A 123 12.28 -7.68 -11.45
C VAL A 123 11.10 -6.86 -11.97
N ASP A 124 10.00 -6.84 -11.21
CA ASP A 124 8.82 -6.07 -11.59
C ASP A 124 9.04 -4.57 -11.39
N LEU A 125 8.60 -3.75 -12.35
CA LEU A 125 8.69 -2.29 -12.26
C LEU A 125 7.53 -1.66 -11.47
N HIS A 126 6.40 -2.36 -11.35
CA HIS A 126 5.21 -1.89 -10.65
C HIS A 126 5.42 -1.69 -9.15
N GLN A 127 6.34 -2.46 -8.54
CA GLN A 127 6.65 -2.38 -7.12
C GLN A 127 7.35 -1.08 -6.70
N PHE A 128 7.93 -0.34 -7.65
CA PHE A 128 8.62 0.90 -7.37
C PHE A 128 7.63 2.06 -7.34
N GLN A 129 7.77 2.90 -6.31
CA GLN A 129 6.91 4.05 -6.10
C GLN A 129 7.05 5.05 -7.26
N ALA A 130 5.90 5.55 -7.72
CA ALA A 130 5.82 6.71 -8.60
C ALA A 130 6.24 7.95 -7.79
N GLN A 131 7.04 8.83 -8.39
CA GLN A 131 7.23 10.17 -7.82
C GLN A 131 6.33 11.17 -8.52
N HIS A 132 5.65 11.99 -7.71
CA HIS A 132 5.10 13.27 -8.12
C HIS A 132 6.22 14.27 -8.43
#